data_AF-A0A292RXR8-F1
#
_entry.id   AF-A0A292RXR8-F1
#
_cell.length_a   1.000
_cell.length_b   1.000
_cell.length_c   1.000
_cell.angle_alpha   90.00
_cell.angle_beta   90.00
_cell.angle_gamma   90.00
#
_symmetry.space_group_name_H-M   'P 1'
#
loop_
_entity.id
_entity.type
_entity.pdbx_description
1 polymer ?
#
loop_
_entity_poly.entity_id
_entity_poly.type
_entity_poly.pdbx_seq_one_letter_code
_entity_poly.pdbx_strand_id
1 'polypeptide(L)'
;MNANKVLLPNDVRKLLNVDNKEIVELCKKTSVTPRKDHKGQIYFSVDEVKKLRNAKSSVITGMNEKKATLPVMTKPNSQAVVNGLLETLNKMENNITTSMTKLIDEKLEGMDDVVLELVRCKTENENLKNKVNELNKENFKLKNVLNSFKPLLCGFYIKKEEDANFML
;
A
#
# COMPACT_ATOMS: atom_id res chain seq x y z
N MET A 1 -21.13 25.16 7.49
CA MET A 1 -20.00 25.07 6.54
C MET A 1 -19.45 23.66 6.63
N ASN A 2 -19.86 22.75 5.72
CA ASN A 2 -19.40 21.37 5.76
C ASN A 2 -18.03 21.28 5.10
N ALA A 3 -16.99 20.95 5.87
CA ALA A 3 -15.70 20.60 5.32
C ALA A 3 -15.91 19.53 4.24
N ASN A 4 -15.45 19.80 3.01
CA ASN A 4 -15.55 18.86 1.89
C ASN A 4 -14.80 17.58 2.27
N LYS A 5 -15.54 16.59 2.78
CA LYS A 5 -14.98 15.30 3.19
C LYS A 5 -14.46 14.60 1.93
N VAL A 6 -13.14 14.51 1.81
CA VAL A 6 -12.48 13.76 0.75
C VAL A 6 -12.37 12.29 1.15
N LEU A 7 -12.50 11.41 0.17
CA LEU A 7 -12.49 9.95 0.32
C LEU A 7 -11.33 9.39 -0.48
N LEU A 8 -10.52 8.54 0.14
CA LEU A 8 -9.42 7.88 -0.54
C LEU A 8 -9.92 6.65 -1.32
N PRO A 9 -9.16 6.14 -2.31
CA PRO A 9 -9.51 4.92 -3.04
C PRO A 9 -9.90 3.75 -2.13
N ASN A 10 -9.22 3.62 -0.98
CA ASN A 10 -9.55 2.61 0.03
C ASN A 10 -10.93 2.81 0.67
N ASP A 11 -11.36 4.05 0.90
CA ASP A 11 -12.68 4.35 1.43
C ASP A 11 -13.76 4.09 0.38
N VAL A 12 -13.49 4.45 -0.87
CA VAL A 12 -14.39 4.17 -2.01
C VAL A 12 -14.59 2.67 -2.21
N ARG A 13 -13.51 1.90 -2.14
CA ARG A 13 -13.53 0.43 -2.20
C ARG A 13 -14.40 -0.18 -1.11
N LYS A 14 -14.26 0.27 0.14
CA LYS A 14 -15.10 -0.19 1.25
C LYS A 14 -16.56 0.22 1.10
N LEU A 15 -16.82 1.47 0.69
CA LEU A 15 -18.17 2.02 0.60
C LEU A 15 -18.98 1.39 -0.54
N LEU A 16 -18.33 1.13 -1.67
CA LEU A 16 -18.97 0.60 -2.86
C LEU A 16 -18.82 -0.93 -2.98
N ASN A 17 -17.96 -1.56 -2.18
CA ASN A 17 -17.60 -2.98 -2.27
C ASN A 17 -17.17 -3.37 -3.70
N VAL A 18 -16.14 -2.67 -4.20
CA VAL A 18 -15.59 -2.78 -5.57
C VAL A 18 -14.07 -2.75 -5.50
N ASP A 19 -13.38 -3.39 -6.44
CA ASP A 19 -11.91 -3.34 -6.51
C ASP A 19 -11.40 -2.07 -7.23
N ASN A 20 -10.08 -1.85 -7.22
CA ASN A 20 -9.50 -0.66 -7.85
C ASN A 20 -9.72 -0.61 -9.37
N LYS A 21 -9.78 -1.77 -10.03
CA LYS A 21 -10.03 -1.88 -11.48
C LYS A 21 -11.47 -1.49 -11.79
N GLU A 22 -12.41 -1.95 -10.99
CA GLU A 22 -13.83 -1.61 -11.09
C GLU A 22 -14.07 -0.13 -10.73
N ILE A 23 -13.33 0.45 -9.78
CA ILE A 23 -13.35 1.90 -9.53
C ILE A 23 -12.92 2.66 -10.79
N VAL A 24 -11.84 2.24 -11.46
CA VAL A 24 -11.36 2.86 -12.70
C VAL A 24 -12.40 2.76 -13.81
N GLU A 25 -13.04 1.59 -13.99
CA GLU A 25 -14.11 1.39 -14.96
C GLU A 25 -15.35 2.23 -14.66
N LEU A 26 -15.76 2.32 -13.39
CA LEU A 26 -16.85 3.20 -12.96
C LEU A 26 -16.50 4.67 -13.20
N CYS A 27 -15.25 5.08 -12.99
CA CYS A 27 -14.78 6.43 -13.28
C CYS A 27 -14.88 6.76 -14.78
N LYS A 28 -14.44 5.84 -15.66
CA LYS A 28 -14.59 5.97 -17.12
C LYS A 28 -16.06 6.09 -17.53
N LYS A 29 -16.93 5.23 -16.96
CA LYS A 29 -18.37 5.18 -17.29
C LYS A 29 -19.14 6.41 -16.81
N THR A 30 -18.74 7.01 -15.68
CA THR A 30 -19.41 8.17 -15.08
C THR A 30 -18.75 9.51 -15.41
N SER A 31 -17.68 9.49 -16.21
CA SER A 31 -16.84 10.64 -16.52
C SER A 31 -16.30 11.37 -15.27
N VAL A 32 -16.10 10.62 -14.18
CA VAL A 32 -15.47 11.11 -12.95
C VAL A 32 -13.96 11.07 -13.12
N THR A 33 -13.29 12.21 -12.97
CA THR A 33 -11.84 12.29 -13.03
C THR A 33 -11.25 12.22 -11.62
N PRO A 34 -10.41 11.21 -11.30
CA PRO A 34 -9.78 11.12 -9.99
C PRO A 34 -8.89 12.35 -9.73
N ARG A 35 -9.08 13.02 -8.59
CA ARG A 35 -8.32 14.22 -8.22
C ARG A 35 -7.04 13.83 -7.51
N LYS A 36 -5.99 14.64 -7.64
CA LYS A 36 -4.72 14.46 -6.94
C LYS A 36 -4.46 15.62 -6.00
N ASP A 37 -3.92 15.32 -4.82
CA ASP A 37 -3.45 16.35 -3.88
C ASP A 37 -2.03 16.82 -4.24
N HIS A 38 -1.48 17.74 -3.46
CA HIS A 38 -0.12 18.24 -3.63
C HIS A 38 0.98 17.19 -3.39
N LYS A 39 0.63 16.00 -2.88
CA LYS A 39 1.53 14.84 -2.72
C LYS A 39 1.31 13.78 -3.82
N GLY A 40 0.42 14.02 -4.77
CA GLY A 40 0.08 13.07 -5.83
C GLY A 40 -0.88 11.95 -5.40
N GLN A 41 -1.43 11.99 -4.19
CA GLN A 41 -2.40 11.00 -3.71
C GLN A 41 -3.77 11.25 -4.32
N ILE A 42 -4.38 10.16 -4.83
CA ILE A 42 -5.71 10.21 -5.43
C ILE A 42 -6.78 10.34 -4.33
N TYR A 43 -7.76 11.22 -4.55
CA TYR A 43 -8.93 11.36 -3.70
C TYR A 43 -10.21 11.64 -4.52
N PHE A 44 -11.35 11.39 -3.88
CA PHE A 44 -12.69 11.60 -4.42
C PHE A 44 -13.50 12.47 -3.48
N SER A 45 -14.37 13.30 -4.03
CA SER A 45 -15.42 13.96 -3.26
C SER A 45 -16.58 13.01 -2.98
N VAL A 46 -17.38 13.32 -1.96
CA VAL A 46 -18.59 12.55 -1.64
C VAL A 46 -19.55 12.47 -2.84
N ASP A 47 -19.67 13.54 -3.63
CA ASP A 47 -20.59 13.57 -4.77
C ASP A 47 -20.08 12.76 -5.97
N GLU A 48 -18.77 12.71 -6.18
CA GLU A 48 -18.16 11.79 -7.16
C GLU A 48 -18.42 10.33 -6.76
N VAL A 49 -18.28 9.98 -5.48
CA VAL A 49 -18.55 8.62 -4.99
C VAL A 49 -20.03 8.24 -5.08
N LYS A 50 -20.96 9.19 -4.88
CA LYS A 50 -22.40 8.98 -5.13
C LYS A 50 -22.67 8.65 -6.61
N LYS A 51 -22.02 9.34 -7.55
CA LYS A 51 -22.15 9.04 -8.99
C LYS A 51 -21.67 7.62 -9.32
N LEU A 52 -20.53 7.22 -8.77
CA LEU A 52 -20.00 5.85 -8.93
C LEU A 52 -20.97 4.79 -8.36
N ARG A 53 -21.56 5.07 -7.19
CA ARG A 53 -22.57 4.19 -6.57
C ARG A 53 -23.80 3.99 -7.45
N ASN A 54 -24.33 5.08 -8.00
CA ASN A 54 -25.52 5.02 -8.86
C ASN A 54 -25.24 4.22 -10.14
N ALA A 55 -24.07 4.42 -10.75
CA ALA A 55 -23.67 3.66 -11.94
C ALA A 55 -23.48 2.16 -11.67
N LYS A 56 -23.05 1.79 -10.45
CA LYS A 56 -23.00 0.39 -10.02
C LYS A 56 -24.41 -0.21 -9.91
N SER A 57 -25.34 0.47 -9.24
CA SER A 57 -26.70 -0.03 -9.04
C SER A 57 -27.48 -0.19 -10.35
N SER A 58 -27.27 0.69 -11.34
CA SER A 58 -27.90 0.57 -12.66
C SER A 58 -27.45 -0.66 -13.47
N VAL A 59 -26.31 -1.26 -13.16
CA VAL A 59 -25.86 -2.52 -13.79
C VAL A 59 -26.60 -3.73 -13.20
N ILE A 60 -27.06 -3.64 -11.95
CA ILE A 60 -27.70 -4.76 -11.24
C ILE A 60 -29.17 -4.93 -11.65
N THR A 61 -29.84 -3.88 -12.11
CA THR A 61 -31.27 -3.90 -12.44
C THR A 61 -31.61 -4.48 -13.82
N GLY A 62 -30.62 -4.78 -14.67
CA GLY A 62 -30.82 -5.26 -16.04
C GLY A 62 -30.98 -6.78 -16.23
N MET A 63 -30.98 -7.58 -15.16
CA MET A 63 -30.93 -9.06 -15.26
C MET A 63 -32.19 -9.82 -14.81
N ASN A 64 -33.28 -9.15 -14.39
CA ASN A 64 -34.37 -9.81 -13.67
C ASN A 64 -35.77 -9.72 -14.30
N GLU A 65 -35.88 -9.79 -15.63
CA GLU A 65 -37.20 -9.92 -16.30
C GLU A 65 -37.18 -11.01 -17.38
N LYS A 66 -37.25 -12.30 -16.98
CA LYS A 66 -37.81 -13.35 -17.85
C LYS A 66 -38.70 -14.30 -17.05
N LYS A 67 -40.00 -14.06 -17.23
CA LYS A 67 -41.18 -14.84 -16.86
C LYS A 67 -41.14 -16.22 -17.54
N ALA A 68 -41.32 -17.31 -16.80
CA ALA A 68 -41.60 -18.62 -17.40
C ALA A 68 -42.51 -19.47 -16.50
N THR A 69 -43.63 -19.83 -17.12
CA THR A 69 -44.70 -20.75 -16.70
C THR A 69 -44.20 -22.18 -16.47
N LEU A 70 -44.69 -22.83 -15.41
CA LEU A 70 -44.45 -24.24 -15.08
C LEU A 70 -45.45 -25.17 -15.80
N PRO A 71 -45.02 -26.36 -16.26
CA PRO A 71 -45.88 -27.53 -16.28
C PRO A 71 -45.32 -28.70 -15.45
N VAL A 72 -46.21 -29.21 -14.60
CA VAL A 72 -46.58 -30.62 -14.29
C VAL A 72 -45.49 -31.67 -14.04
N MET A 73 -45.70 -32.38 -12.93
CA MET A 73 -44.90 -33.44 -12.29
C MET A 73 -44.58 -34.65 -13.17
N THR A 74 -43.32 -35.09 -13.12
CA THR A 74 -42.88 -36.48 -13.32
C THR A 74 -41.89 -36.86 -12.22
N LYS A 75 -41.95 -38.11 -11.73
CA LYS A 75 -41.14 -38.67 -10.63
C LYS A 75 -39.65 -38.26 -10.74
N PRO A 76 -39.01 -37.78 -9.66
CA PRO A 76 -37.63 -37.32 -9.71
C PRO A 76 -36.69 -38.50 -9.99
N ASN A 77 -36.02 -38.45 -11.14
CA ASN A 77 -34.94 -39.36 -11.49
C ASN A 77 -33.76 -39.10 -10.54
N SER A 78 -33.46 -40.03 -9.62
CA SER A 78 -32.41 -39.87 -8.60
C SER A 78 -31.04 -39.50 -9.20
N GLN A 79 -30.76 -39.93 -10.43
CA GLN A 79 -29.53 -39.58 -11.15
C GLN A 79 -29.48 -38.09 -11.53
N ALA A 80 -30.62 -37.48 -11.87
CA ALA A 80 -30.69 -36.06 -12.20
C ALA A 80 -30.45 -35.18 -10.97
N VAL A 81 -30.91 -35.62 -9.79
CA VAL A 81 -30.65 -34.93 -8.51
C VAL A 81 -29.17 -35.00 -8.15
N VAL A 82 -28.54 -36.17 -8.29
CA VAL A 82 -27.09 -36.34 -8.04
C VAL A 82 -26.26 -35.48 -9.01
N ASN A 83 -26.62 -35.46 -10.29
CA ASN A 83 -25.93 -34.63 -11.28
C ASN A 83 -26.08 -33.12 -10.96
N GLY A 84 -27.27 -32.68 -10.55
CA GLY A 84 -27.50 -31.28 -10.15
C GLY A 84 -26.72 -30.87 -8.89
N LEU A 85 -26.58 -31.79 -7.92
CA LEU A 85 -25.74 -31.56 -6.73
C LEU A 85 -24.26 -31.50 -7.09
N LEU A 86 -23.78 -32.40 -7.96
CA LEU A 86 -22.39 -32.41 -8.42
C LEU A 86 -22.06 -31.12 -9.20
N GLU A 87 -22.97 -30.66 -10.06
CA GLU A 87 -22.80 -29.41 -10.80
C GLU A 87 -22.80 -28.19 -9.86
N THR A 88 -23.62 -28.21 -8.80
CA THR A 88 -23.63 -27.17 -7.76
C THR A 88 -22.32 -27.16 -6.96
N LEU A 89 -21.79 -28.33 -6.59
CA LEU A 89 -20.52 -28.46 -5.88
C LEU A 89 -19.35 -28.00 -6.75
N ASN A 90 -19.28 -28.43 -8.00
CA ASN A 90 -18.27 -27.97 -8.96
C ASN A 90 -18.35 -26.44 -9.16
N LYS A 91 -19.56 -25.88 -9.25
CA LYS A 91 -19.74 -24.43 -9.34
C LYS A 91 -19.27 -23.72 -8.07
N MET A 92 -19.56 -24.28 -6.89
CA MET A 92 -19.10 -23.73 -5.61
C MET A 92 -17.57 -23.78 -5.51
N GLU A 93 -16.96 -24.92 -5.84
CA GLU A 93 -15.51 -25.11 -5.88
C GLU A 93 -14.85 -24.08 -6.80
N ASN A 94 -15.34 -23.96 -8.04
CA ASN A 94 -14.79 -23.00 -9.00
C ASN A 94 -14.90 -21.55 -8.52
N ASN A 95 -16.02 -21.18 -7.88
CA ASN A 95 -16.18 -19.85 -7.31
C ASN A 95 -15.23 -19.59 -6.14
N ILE A 96 -15.03 -20.58 -5.26
CA ILE A 96 -14.08 -20.48 -4.15
C ILE A 96 -12.67 -20.33 -4.69
N THR A 97 -12.25 -21.23 -5.59
CA THR A 97 -10.93 -21.20 -6.21
C THR A 97 -10.66 -19.86 -6.89
N THR A 98 -11.60 -19.37 -7.71
CA THR A 98 -11.47 -18.07 -8.38
C THR A 98 -11.36 -16.91 -7.38
N SER A 99 -12.18 -16.93 -6.33
CA SER A 99 -12.16 -15.89 -5.30
C SER A 99 -10.84 -15.90 -4.51
N MET A 100 -10.33 -17.09 -4.19
CA MET A 100 -9.06 -17.25 -3.49
C MET A 100 -7.88 -16.80 -4.36
N THR A 101 -7.82 -17.21 -5.63
CA THR A 101 -6.79 -16.76 -6.56
C THR A 101 -6.78 -15.23 -6.66
N LYS A 102 -7.95 -14.62 -6.85
CA LYS A 102 -8.07 -13.16 -6.92
C LYS A 102 -7.55 -12.46 -5.65
N LEU A 103 -7.91 -12.98 -4.47
CA LEU A 103 -7.44 -12.41 -3.19
C LEU A 103 -5.93 -12.55 -3.02
N ILE A 104 -5.34 -13.65 -3.47
CA ILE A 104 -3.89 -13.86 -3.43
C ILE A 104 -3.20 -12.87 -4.36
N ASP A 105 -3.67 -12.73 -5.60
CA ASP A 105 -3.12 -11.79 -6.56
C ASP A 105 -3.17 -10.35 -6.01
N GLU A 106 -4.32 -9.91 -5.47
CA GLU A 106 -4.47 -8.58 -4.86
C GLU A 106 -3.54 -8.34 -3.66
N LYS A 107 -3.20 -9.38 -2.91
CA LYS A 107 -2.35 -9.27 -1.72
C LYS A 107 -0.86 -9.31 -2.04
N LEU A 108 -0.50 -9.94 -3.14
CA LEU A 108 0.88 -10.05 -3.62
C LEU A 108 1.24 -8.93 -4.61
N GLU A 109 0.25 -8.27 -5.21
CA GLU A 109 0.46 -7.14 -6.12
C GLU A 109 1.24 -6.01 -5.43
N GLY A 110 2.40 -5.65 -6.01
CA GLY A 110 3.28 -4.58 -5.51
C GLY A 110 4.12 -4.96 -4.28
N MET A 111 4.13 -6.24 -3.87
CA MET A 111 5.00 -6.70 -2.78
C MET A 111 6.48 -6.63 -3.17
N ASP A 112 6.80 -6.89 -4.43
CA ASP A 112 8.14 -6.79 -5.02
C ASP A 112 8.69 -5.35 -4.96
N ASP A 113 7.88 -4.36 -5.29
CA ASP A 113 8.24 -2.94 -5.18
C ASP A 113 8.59 -2.55 -3.73
N VAL A 114 7.78 -3.01 -2.76
CA VAL A 114 8.04 -2.77 -1.33
C VAL A 114 9.34 -3.43 -0.88
N VAL A 115 9.59 -4.67 -1.32
CA VAL A 115 10.83 -5.39 -0.99
C VAL A 115 12.04 -4.69 -1.60
N LEU A 116 11.95 -4.20 -2.83
CA LEU A 116 13.02 -3.47 -3.50
C LEU A 116 13.37 -2.17 -2.75
N GLU A 117 12.35 -1.39 -2.38
CA GLU A 117 12.57 -0.14 -1.64
C GLU A 117 13.13 -0.42 -0.23
N LEU A 118 12.72 -1.52 0.41
CA LEU A 118 13.28 -1.96 1.69
C LEU A 118 14.77 -2.32 1.56
N VAL A 119 15.17 -3.03 0.51
CA VAL A 119 16.58 -3.35 0.24
C VAL A 119 17.38 -2.07 0.05
N ARG A 120 16.86 -1.13 -0.75
CA ARG A 120 17.48 0.19 -0.95
C ARG A 120 17.67 0.92 0.37
N CYS A 121 16.61 1.03 1.17
CA CYS A 121 16.66 1.65 2.49
C CYS A 121 17.69 0.97 3.41
N LYS A 122 17.76 -0.36 3.40
CA LYS A 122 18.71 -1.13 4.21
C LYS A 122 20.16 -0.84 3.81
N THR A 123 20.45 -0.81 2.50
CA THR A 123 21.78 -0.46 1.99
C THR A 123 22.17 0.98 2.35
N GLU A 124 21.25 1.93 2.19
CA GLU A 124 21.50 3.33 2.56
C GLU A 124 21.73 3.50 4.07
N ASN A 125 20.97 2.77 4.90
CA ASN A 125 21.13 2.80 6.35
C ASN A 125 22.51 2.27 6.79
N GLU A 126 22.98 1.16 6.22
CA GLU A 126 24.34 0.66 6.52
C GLU A 126 25.43 1.65 6.07
N ASN A 127 25.25 2.31 4.92
CA ASN A 127 26.16 3.37 4.48
C ASN A 127 26.20 4.56 5.45
N LEU A 128 25.04 5.03 5.91
CA LEU A 128 24.95 6.11 6.89
C LEU A 128 25.59 5.72 8.23
N LYS A 129 25.37 4.49 8.69
CA LYS A 129 26.01 3.94 9.90
C LYS A 129 27.53 3.93 9.79
N ASN A 130 28.06 3.52 8.63
CA ASN A 130 29.50 3.59 8.36
C ASN A 130 30.00 5.04 8.40
N LYS A 131 29.27 5.97 7.79
CA LYS A 131 29.66 7.39 7.79
C LYS A 131 29.67 8.01 9.18
N VAL A 132 28.69 7.69 10.02
CA VAL A 132 28.65 8.11 11.43
C VAL A 132 29.86 7.58 12.18
N ASN A 133 30.24 6.32 11.97
CA ASN A 133 31.41 5.74 12.61
C ASN A 133 32.73 6.41 12.18
N GLU A 134 32.89 6.73 10.91
CA GLU A 134 34.04 7.50 10.41
C GLU A 134 34.12 8.88 11.03
N LEU A 135 33.01 9.63 10.99
CA LEU A 135 32.95 10.98 11.55
C LEU A 135 33.21 10.97 13.06
N ASN A 136 32.72 9.99 13.80
CA ASN A 136 33.01 9.86 15.22
C ASN A 136 34.51 9.61 15.49
N LYS A 137 35.17 8.78 14.68
CA LYS A 137 36.62 8.55 14.79
C LYS A 137 37.40 9.84 14.50
N GLU A 138 37.02 10.57 13.47
CA GLU A 138 37.65 11.85 13.11
C GLU A 138 37.43 12.91 14.20
N ASN A 139 36.20 13.02 14.69
CA ASN A 139 35.84 13.95 15.77
C ASN A 139 36.65 13.65 17.04
N PHE A 140 36.82 12.38 17.40
CA PHE A 140 37.67 11.98 18.51
C PHE A 140 39.13 12.38 18.30
N LYS A 141 39.70 12.15 17.10
CA LYS A 141 41.07 12.57 16.76
C LYS A 141 41.23 14.09 16.88
N LEU A 142 40.30 14.86 16.31
CA LEU A 142 40.32 16.33 16.37
C LEU A 142 40.19 16.85 17.80
N LYS A 143 39.32 16.24 18.61
CA LYS A 143 39.20 16.57 20.04
C LYS A 143 40.52 16.32 20.78
N ASN A 144 41.21 15.22 20.50
CA ASN A 144 42.51 14.95 21.12
C ASN A 144 43.57 15.97 20.69
N VAL A 145 43.61 16.33 19.40
CA VAL A 145 44.48 17.39 18.90
C VAL A 145 44.16 18.71 19.58
N LEU A 146 42.89 19.11 19.67
CA LEU A 146 42.47 20.34 20.34
C LEU A 146 42.87 20.34 21.82
N ASN A 147 42.69 19.21 22.51
CA ASN A 147 43.07 19.04 23.92
C ASN A 147 44.59 19.08 24.13
N SER A 148 45.39 18.91 23.08
CA SER A 148 46.84 19.11 23.13
C SER A 148 47.24 20.59 23.20
N PHE A 149 46.32 21.54 23.04
CA PHE A 149 46.60 22.97 23.18
C PHE A 149 46.13 23.51 24.53
N LYS A 150 46.82 24.52 25.05
CA LYS A 150 46.40 25.33 26.21
C LYS A 150 46.37 26.82 25.82
N PRO A 151 45.43 27.60 26.35
CA PRO A 151 45.35 29.03 26.07
C PRO A 151 46.56 29.78 26.68
N LEU A 152 46.96 30.85 26.01
CA LEU A 152 47.94 31.86 26.42
C LEU A 152 47.22 33.23 26.48
N LEU A 153 47.89 34.28 26.94
CA LEU A 153 47.34 35.65 26.92
C LEU A 153 47.01 36.13 25.50
N CYS A 154 46.09 37.11 25.43
CA CYS A 154 45.69 37.78 24.19
C CYS A 154 45.10 36.85 23.10
N GLY A 155 44.55 35.69 23.49
CA GLY A 155 43.88 34.76 22.57
C GLY A 155 44.81 33.83 21.80
N PHE A 156 46.11 33.80 22.11
CA PHE A 156 47.03 32.83 21.55
C PHE A 156 46.87 31.46 22.23
N TYR A 157 47.24 30.38 21.54
CA TYR A 157 47.27 29.02 22.08
C TYR A 157 48.65 28.41 21.84
N ILE A 158 49.10 27.57 22.77
CA ILE A 158 50.36 26.82 22.62
C ILE A 158 50.11 25.33 22.80
N LYS A 159 50.79 24.51 21.99
CA LYS A 159 50.75 23.06 22.15
C LYS A 159 51.44 22.69 23.47
N LYS A 160 50.80 21.85 24.28
CA LYS A 160 51.38 21.24 25.48
C LYS A 160 52.57 20.41 25.02
N GLU A 161 53.72 20.60 25.66
CA GLU A 161 54.83 19.66 25.48
C GLU A 161 54.37 18.30 26.01
N GLU A 162 54.56 17.24 25.23
CA GLU A 162 54.47 15.89 25.78
C GLU A 162 55.64 15.77 26.75
N ASP A 163 55.37 15.44 28.01
CA ASP A 163 56.40 15.04 28.95
C ASP A 163 57.10 13.82 28.34
N ALA A 164 58.15 14.07 27.56
CA ALA A 164 59.14 13.08 27.21
C ALA A 164 59.77 12.69 28.53
N ASN A 165 59.19 11.65 29.14
CA ASN A 165 59.74 10.96 30.28
C ASN A 165 61.08 10.38 29.80
N PHE A 166 62.13 11.22 29.83
CA PHE A 166 63.51 10.78 29.82
C PHE A 166 63.67 9.98 31.12
N MET A 167 63.40 8.69 31.02
CA MET A 167 63.82 7.70 32.00
C MET A 167 65.36 7.71 32.00
N LEU A 168 65.93 8.47 32.92
CA LEU A 168 67.27 8.29 33.48
C LEU A 168 67.10 7.64 34.87
#